data_AF-A0A5E4XTQ5-F1
#
_entry.id   AF-A0A5E4XTQ5-F1
#
_cell.length_a   1.000
_cell.length_b   1.000
_cell.length_c   1.000
_cell.angle_alpha   90.00
_cell.angle_beta   90.00
_cell.angle_gamma   90.00
#
_symmetry.space_group_name_H-M   'P 1'
#
loop_
_entity.id
_entity.type
_entity.pdbx_description
1 polymer ?
#
loop_
_entity_poly.entity_id
_entity_poly.type
_entity_poly.pdbx_seq_one_letter_code
_entity_poly.pdbx_strand_id
1 'polypeptide(L)' 'MRGSAAVSTVNAGIEAFGRAAALELQGKIRVNVVSPGWVSEALEAMGRDPNKGVRAAVVAQVFRKCLTEDISGQVVSVTH' A
#
# COMPACT_ATOMS: atom_id res chain seq x y z
N MET A 1 14.02 -3.01 -12.08
CA MET A 1 13.57 -4.35 -12.54
C MET A 1 12.94 -4.20 -13.91
N ARG A 2 13.25 -5.08 -14.88
CA ARG A 2 12.46 -5.11 -16.13
C ARG A 2 10.99 -5.41 -15.79
N GLY A 3 10.05 -4.71 -16.42
CA GLY A 3 8.62 -4.81 -16.12
C GLY A 3 8.11 -3.84 -15.04
N SER A 4 8.99 -3.17 -14.28
CA SER A 4 8.53 -2.25 -13.23
C SER A 4 7.81 -1.01 -13.76
N ALA A 5 8.09 -0.56 -15.00
CA ALA A 5 7.45 0.61 -15.58
C ALA A 5 5.92 0.49 -15.63
N ALA A 6 5.39 -0.64 -16.12
CA ALA A 6 3.95 -0.87 -16.17
C ALA A 6 3.32 -0.91 -14.78
N VAL A 7 3.96 -1.62 -13.83
CA VAL A 7 3.49 -1.72 -12.44
C VAL A 7 3.52 -0.35 -11.74
N SER A 8 4.59 0.43 -11.92
CA SER A 8 4.70 1.77 -11.35
C SER A 8 3.64 2.72 -11.89
N THR A 9 3.31 2.66 -13.18
CA THR A 9 2.21 3.45 -13.76
C THR A 9 0.88 3.10 -13.12
N VAL A 10 0.58 1.80 -12.95
CA VAL A 10 -0.67 1.35 -12.31
C VAL A 10 -0.72 1.82 -10.86
N ASN A 11 0.37 1.64 -10.09
CA ASN A 11 0.44 2.05 -8.69
C ASN A 11 0.25 3.57 -8.55
N ALA A 12 0.91 4.38 -9.38
CA ALA A 12 0.75 5.82 -9.38
C ALA A 12 -0.71 6.23 -9.70
N GLY A 13 -1.37 5.52 -10.62
CA GLY A 13 -2.79 5.73 -10.92
C GLY A 13 -3.69 5.46 -9.71
N ILE A 14 -3.45 4.36 -8.99
CA ILE A 14 -4.21 4.01 -7.77
C ILE A 14 -3.98 5.05 -6.67
N GLU A 15 -2.74 5.49 -6.48
CA GLU A 15 -2.39 6.53 -5.50
C GLU A 15 -3.07 7.87 -5.82
N ALA A 16 -3.07 8.29 -7.08
CA ALA A 16 -3.76 9.51 -7.52
C ALA A 16 -5.28 9.38 -7.35
N PHE A 17 -5.85 8.23 -7.73
CA PHE A 17 -7.27 7.93 -7.54
C PHE A 17 -7.67 8.03 -6.06
N GLY A 18 -6.91 7.40 -5.16
CA GLY A 18 -7.22 7.42 -3.72
C GLY A 18 -7.27 8.84 -3.14
N ARG A 19 -6.36 9.71 -3.57
CA ARG A 19 -6.35 11.13 -3.18
C ARG A 19 -7.56 11.89 -3.73
N ALA A 20 -7.87 11.72 -5.01
CA ALA A 20 -8.99 12.41 -5.65
C ALA A 20 -10.36 11.95 -5.11
N ALA A 21 -10.57 10.63 -5.02
CA ALA A 21 -11.81 10.05 -4.51
C ALA A 21 -12.09 10.48 -3.06
N ALA A 22 -11.05 10.59 -2.23
CA ALA A 22 -11.20 11.07 -0.85
C ALA A 22 -11.77 12.50 -0.76
N LEU A 23 -11.46 13.38 -1.73
CA LEU A 23 -12.03 14.73 -1.79
C LEU A 23 -13.51 14.70 -2.20
N GLU A 24 -13.88 13.89 -3.20
CA GLU A 24 -15.27 13.76 -3.65
C GLU A 24 -16.19 13.10 -2.62
N LEU A 25 -15.61 12.25 -1.77
CA LEU A 25 -16.33 11.45 -0.75
C LEU A 25 -16.24 12.04 0.66
N GLN A 26 -15.66 13.24 0.81
CA GLN A 26 -15.48 13.88 2.10
C GLN A 26 -16.80 13.97 2.88
N GLY A 27 -16.78 13.57 4.15
CA GLY A 27 -17.95 13.53 5.03
C GLY A 27 -18.91 12.35 4.79
N LYS A 28 -18.64 11.48 3.82
CA LYS A 28 -19.44 10.28 3.53
C LYS A 28 -18.69 8.99 3.89
N ILE A 29 -17.52 8.78 3.27
CA ILE A 29 -16.63 7.65 3.52
C ILE A 29 -15.17 8.08 3.42
N ARG A 30 -14.26 7.30 4.01
CA ARG A 30 -12.81 7.53 3.94
C ARG A 30 -12.18 6.57 2.93
N VAL A 31 -11.19 7.06 2.18
CA VAL A 31 -10.43 6.28 1.20
C VAL A 31 -8.95 6.48 1.47
N ASN A 32 -8.18 5.39 1.58
CA ASN A 32 -6.73 5.43 1.74
C ASN A 32 -6.11 4.30 0.91
N VAL A 33 -4.83 4.44 0.55
CA VAL A 33 -4.06 3.45 -0.22
C VAL A 33 -2.90 2.96 0.65
N VAL A 34 -2.69 1.65 0.69
CA VAL A 34 -1.52 1.03 1.35
C VAL A 34 -0.50 0.66 0.29
N SER A 35 0.72 1.18 0.41
CA SER A 35 1.81 0.99 -0.56
C SER A 35 3.00 0.30 0.14
N PRO A 36 2.98 -1.04 0.26
CA PRO A 36 4.04 -1.77 0.95
C PRO A 36 5.27 -1.98 0.07
N GLY A 37 6.42 -2.20 0.72
CA GLY A 37 7.59 -2.81 0.11
C GLY A 37 7.37 -4.30 -0.19
N TRP A 38 8.45 -5.01 -0.53
CA TRP A 38 8.40 -6.45 -0.72
C TRP A 38 7.89 -7.17 0.53
N VAL A 39 6.90 -8.04 0.38
CA VAL A 39 6.39 -8.85 1.49
C VAL A 39 7.35 -10.02 1.73
N SER A 40 7.79 -10.23 2.97
CA SER A 40 8.76 -11.28 3.34
C SER A 40 8.31 -12.68 2.91
N GLU A 41 7.04 -13.01 3.16
CA GLU A 41 6.43 -14.30 2.82
C GLU A 41 6.38 -14.52 1.30
N ALA A 42 6.21 -13.44 0.52
CA ALA A 42 6.28 -13.50 -0.94
C ALA A 42 7.72 -13.66 -1.44
N LEU A 43 8.70 -13.02 -0.78
CA LEU A 43 10.13 -13.25 -1.08
C LEU A 43 10.52 -14.71 -0.82
N GLU A 44 10.11 -15.26 0.32
CA GLU A 44 10.33 -16.67 0.67
C GLU A 44 9.72 -17.61 -0.37
N ALA A 45 8.45 -17.40 -0.76
CA ALA A 45 7.78 -18.20 -1.79
C ALA A 45 8.47 -18.12 -3.17
N MET A 46 9.20 -17.04 -3.45
CA MET A 46 10.01 -16.88 -4.66
C MET A 46 11.44 -17.44 -4.52
N GLY A 47 11.79 -18.07 -3.40
CA GLY A 47 13.16 -18.55 -3.12
C GLY A 47 14.17 -17.42 -2.90
N ARG A 48 13.71 -16.24 -2.48
CA ARG A 48 14.53 -15.05 -2.21
C ARG A 48 14.65 -14.83 -0.70
N ASP A 49 15.67 -14.08 -0.29
CA ASP A 49 15.93 -13.74 1.11
C ASP A 49 14.75 -12.95 1.74
N PRO A 50 14.00 -13.55 2.70
CA PRO A 50 12.83 -12.92 3.30
C PRO A 50 13.19 -11.74 4.23
N ASN A 51 14.45 -11.64 4.66
CA ASN A 51 14.92 -10.52 5.49
C ASN A 51 14.97 -9.20 4.72
N LYS A 52 14.79 -9.20 3.40
CA LYS A 52 14.70 -7.97 2.59
C LYS A 52 13.28 -7.44 2.46
N GLY A 53 12.32 -8.07 3.14
CA GLY A 53 10.91 -7.75 3.07
C GLY A 53 10.31 -7.28 4.38
N VAL A 54 9.12 -6.70 4.29
CA VAL A 54 8.23 -6.44 5.43
C VAL A 54 7.34 -7.66 5.64
N ARG A 55 7.15 -8.10 6.89
CA ARG A 55 6.21 -9.19 7.20
C ARG A 55 4.78 -8.79 6.83
N ALA A 56 4.00 -9.70 6.27
CA ALA A 56 2.60 -9.47 5.93
C ALA A 56 1.77 -8.99 7.14
N ALA A 57 2.09 -9.51 8.33
CA ALA A 57 1.45 -9.07 9.58
C ALA A 57 1.65 -7.57 9.89
N VAL A 58 2.79 -6.98 9.50
CA VAL A 58 3.05 -5.55 9.67
C VAL A 58 2.28 -4.75 8.61
N VAL A 59 2.19 -5.24 7.38
CA VAL A 59 1.34 -4.63 6.34
C VAL A 59 -0.13 -4.61 6.78
N ALA A 60 -0.63 -5.70 7.39
CA ALA A 60 -1.98 -5.75 7.93
C ALA A 60 -2.24 -4.72 9.04
N GLN A 61 -1.23 -4.35 9.84
CA GLN A 61 -1.35 -3.26 10.81
C GLN A 61 -1.57 -1.91 10.13
N VAL A 62 -0.97 -1.69 8.95
CA VAL A 62 -1.20 -0.47 8.15
C VAL A 62 -2.61 -0.44 7.58
N PHE A 63 -3.15 -1.57 7.11
CA PHE A 63 -4.57 -1.64 6.75
C PHE A 63 -5.47 -1.31 7.94
N ARG A 64 -5.19 -1.89 9.12
CA ARG A 64 -5.94 -1.58 10.34
C ARG A 64 -5.88 -0.09 10.66
N LYS A 65 -4.71 0.54 10.57
CA LYS A 65 -4.54 2.00 10.72
C LYS A 65 -5.49 2.79 9.82
N CYS A 66 -5.51 2.46 8.53
CA CYS A 66 -6.41 3.11 7.55
C CYS A 66 -7.90 2.92 7.89
N LEU A 67 -8.27 1.83 8.55
CA LEU A 67 -9.65 1.55 8.97
C LEU A 67 -10.02 2.23 10.30
N THR A 68 -9.10 2.28 11.27
CA THR A 68 -9.43 2.71 12.64
C THR A 68 -9.11 4.17 12.93
N GLU A 69 -8.14 4.76 12.23
CA GLU A 69 -7.79 6.17 12.42
C GLU A 69 -8.62 7.08 11.51
N ASP A 70 -8.83 8.32 11.96
CA ASP A 70 -9.54 9.34 11.20
C ASP A 70 -8.61 9.99 10.15
N ILE A 71 -8.24 9.20 9.14
CA ILE A 71 -7.44 9.63 8.00
C ILE A 71 -8.15 9.31 6.69
N SER A 72 -8.02 10.19 5.70
CA SER A 72 -8.53 10.01 4.33
C SER A 72 -7.55 10.64 3.33
N GLY A 73 -7.55 10.12 2.11
CA GLY A 73 -6.69 10.56 1.01
C GLY A 73 -5.20 10.22 1.19
N GLN A 74 -4.85 9.35 2.15
CA GLN A 74 -3.46 9.03 2.45
C GLN A 74 -2.95 7.87 1.60
N VAL A 75 -1.68 7.99 1.17
CA VAL A 75 -0.88 6.85 0.72
C VAL A 75 0.03 6.48 1.89
N VAL A 76 -0.24 5.34 2.52
CA VAL A 76 0.49 4.89 3.70
C VAL A 76 1.48 3.81 3.29
N SER A 77 2.77 4.14 3.40
CA SER A 77 3.85 3.24 3.03
C SER A 77 4.38 2.46 4.22
N VAL A 78 4.81 1.23 3.97
CA VAL A 78 5.58 0.42 4.92
C VAL A 78 6.62 -0.38 4.17
N THR A 79 7.89 -0.14 4.48
CA THR A 79 9.03 -0.79 3.84
C THR A 79 9.93 -1.42 4.92
N HIS A 80 10.77 -2.36 4.51
CA HIS A 80 11.81 -2.93 5.36
C HIS A 80 12.86 -1.88 5.73
#